data_AF-A0A6I4YMY1-F1
#
_entry.id   AF-A0A6I4YMY1-F1
#
_cell.length_a   1.000
_cell.length_b   1.000
_cell.length_c   1.000
_cell.angle_alpha   90.00
_cell.angle_beta   90.00
_cell.angle_gamma   90.00
#
_symmetry.space_group_name_H-M   'P 1'
#
loop_
_entity.id
_entity.type
_entity.pdbx_description
1 polymer ?
#
loop_
_entity_poly.entity_id
_entity_poly.type
_entity_poly.pdbx_seq_one_letter_code
_entity_poly.pdbx_strand_id
1 'polypeptide(L)'
;MSSMKKAALLLLPLAMASCNYLGIPDGDVSGNILGTQPSGTIRMALRGVTLSGVQTPALDQGNLGTLNPEKRVYAISFPNTPEDGAYELFAYVDGETGTKLRYDSGEQKTGSRTFVYSKSGLNKKDGSDILNLKPGWTLMSGVTPGKNGTPFTSIDLNW
;
A
#
# COMPACT_ATOMS: atom_id res chain seq x y z
N MET A 1 36.58 -53.25 -13.09
CA MET A 1 35.13 -53.37 -13.27
C MET A 1 34.43 -53.08 -11.94
N SER A 2 33.66 -52.01 -11.87
CA SER A 2 32.51 -51.91 -10.95
C SER A 2 31.54 -50.88 -11.52
N SER A 3 30.28 -51.25 -11.53
CA SER A 3 29.18 -50.68 -12.29
C SER A 3 28.27 -49.84 -11.39
N MET A 4 27.93 -48.63 -11.87
CA MET A 4 26.60 -48.00 -11.83
C MET A 4 25.90 -47.78 -10.46
N LYS A 5 25.56 -46.51 -10.15
CA LYS A 5 24.15 -46.05 -9.97
C LYS A 5 24.05 -44.54 -9.70
N LYS A 6 22.96 -44.00 -10.24
CA LYS A 6 22.53 -42.60 -10.38
C LYS A 6 22.16 -41.97 -9.04
N ALA A 7 22.43 -40.66 -8.88
CA ALA A 7 21.56 -39.72 -8.19
C ALA A 7 21.98 -38.27 -8.53
N ALA A 8 21.54 -37.79 -9.70
CA ALA A 8 21.30 -36.37 -9.88
C ALA A 8 19.94 -36.06 -9.25
N LEU A 9 19.84 -35.06 -8.36
CA LEU A 9 18.73 -34.12 -8.22
C LEU A 9 18.88 -33.23 -6.97
N LEU A 10 18.34 -32.03 -7.08
CA LEU A 10 17.99 -31.05 -6.01
C LEU A 10 19.16 -30.14 -5.61
N LEU A 11 19.08 -28.81 -5.73
CA LEU A 11 17.95 -27.91 -5.54
C LEU A 11 18.09 -26.69 -6.47
N LEU A 12 17.14 -26.50 -7.40
CA LEU A 12 16.87 -25.16 -7.92
C LEU A 12 16.35 -24.30 -6.75
N PRO A 13 16.81 -23.05 -6.59
CA PRO A 13 16.08 -22.11 -5.76
C PRO A 13 14.73 -21.84 -6.44
N LEU A 14 13.66 -22.40 -5.89
CA LEU A 14 12.30 -21.92 -6.11
C LEU A 14 12.19 -20.52 -5.47
N ALA A 15 12.63 -19.49 -6.19
CA ALA A 15 12.33 -18.10 -5.91
C ALA A 15 11.77 -17.45 -7.18
N MET A 16 10.83 -18.14 -7.83
CA MET A 16 10.09 -17.64 -8.98
C MET A 16 8.62 -17.90 -8.71
N ALA A 17 7.96 -16.95 -8.05
CA ALA A 17 6.54 -16.59 -8.19
C ALA A 17 5.97 -16.00 -6.88
N SER A 18 6.11 -14.69 -6.69
CA SER A 18 5.07 -13.91 -6.02
C SER A 18 4.78 -12.61 -6.78
N CYS A 19 4.97 -12.64 -8.10
CA CYS A 19 4.49 -11.60 -8.99
C CYS A 19 3.08 -11.99 -9.43
N ASN A 20 2.12 -11.08 -9.25
CA ASN A 20 0.81 -11.19 -9.91
C ASN A 20 0.99 -11.20 -11.45
N TYR A 21 -0.06 -11.59 -12.19
CA TYR A 21 -0.14 -11.74 -13.66
C TYR A 21 0.43 -10.55 -14.48
N LEU A 22 0.68 -9.40 -13.85
CA LEU A 22 1.22 -8.17 -14.44
C LEU A 22 2.73 -7.95 -14.20
N GLY A 23 3.41 -8.85 -13.50
CA GLY A 23 4.84 -8.72 -13.14
C GLY A 23 5.10 -7.77 -11.97
N ILE A 24 4.10 -7.55 -11.12
CA ILE A 24 4.15 -6.67 -9.95
C ILE A 24 4.13 -7.56 -8.69
N PRO A 25 5.03 -7.34 -7.71
CA PRO A 25 5.02 -8.10 -6.46
C PRO A 25 3.64 -8.08 -5.78
N ASP A 26 3.27 -9.19 -5.14
CA ASP A 26 2.11 -9.25 -4.25
C ASP A 26 2.22 -8.16 -3.17
N GLY A 27 1.17 -7.36 -3.03
CA GLY A 27 1.09 -6.27 -2.07
C GLY A 27 -0.27 -6.24 -1.38
N ASP A 28 -0.30 -5.60 -0.21
CA ASP A 28 -1.53 -5.37 0.56
C ASP A 28 -2.52 -4.47 -0.15
N VAL A 29 -2.07 -3.57 -1.03
CA VAL A 29 -2.92 -2.71 -1.86
C VAL A 29 -2.42 -2.67 -3.29
N SER A 30 -3.32 -2.78 -4.26
CA SER A 30 -3.00 -2.63 -5.68
C SER A 30 -4.10 -1.91 -6.46
N GLY A 31 -3.70 -1.25 -7.54
CA GLY A 31 -4.61 -0.54 -8.43
C GLY A 31 -3.88 0.18 -9.55
N ASN A 32 -4.64 1.01 -10.28
CA ASN A 32 -4.12 1.83 -11.36
C ASN A 32 -4.01 3.29 -10.93
N ILE A 33 -3.09 4.04 -11.55
CA ILE A 33 -3.09 5.50 -11.52
C ILE A 33 -3.72 5.96 -12.84
N LEU A 34 -4.86 6.64 -12.79
CA LEU A 34 -5.67 7.10 -13.94
C LEU A 34 -5.52 8.63 -14.15
N GLY A 35 -6.01 9.15 -15.29
CA GLY A 35 -5.91 10.58 -15.66
C GLY A 35 -4.64 10.96 -16.42
N THR A 36 -4.39 12.25 -16.68
CA THR A 36 -3.16 12.71 -17.35
C THR A 36 -2.04 12.85 -16.32
N GLN A 37 -0.98 12.06 -16.46
CA GLN A 37 0.16 12.12 -15.54
C GLN A 37 0.96 13.43 -15.75
N PRO A 38 1.28 14.16 -14.67
CA PRO A 38 2.21 15.29 -14.75
C PRO A 38 3.64 14.84 -15.07
N SER A 39 4.46 15.76 -15.58
CA SER A 39 5.89 15.52 -15.79
C SER A 39 6.63 15.36 -14.45
N GLY A 40 7.46 14.33 -14.33
CA GLY A 40 8.35 14.13 -13.18
C GLY A 40 8.42 12.68 -12.72
N THR A 41 9.18 12.44 -11.65
CA THR A 41 9.28 11.12 -11.02
C THR A 41 8.07 10.89 -10.14
N ILE A 42 7.27 9.88 -10.46
CA ILE A 42 6.09 9.53 -9.66
C ILE A 42 6.49 8.58 -8.54
N ARG A 43 6.00 8.87 -7.33
CA ARG A 43 6.19 8.04 -6.14
C ARG A 43 4.87 7.76 -5.45
N MET A 44 4.84 6.67 -4.68
CA MET A 44 3.72 6.34 -3.81
C MET A 44 4.03 6.78 -2.38
N ALA A 45 3.03 7.33 -1.71
CA ALA A 45 3.09 7.67 -0.29
C ALA A 45 1.93 7.00 0.45
N LEU A 46 2.25 6.38 1.58
CA LEU A 46 1.28 6.13 2.63
C LEU A 46 1.62 7.06 3.79
N ARG A 47 0.71 7.99 4.10
CA ARG A 47 0.91 9.03 5.11
C ARG A 47 -0.10 8.83 6.23
N GLY A 48 0.35 8.70 7.48
CA GLY A 48 -0.56 8.77 8.61
C GLY A 48 -1.32 10.12 8.65
N VAL A 49 -2.56 10.12 9.10
CA VAL A 49 -3.35 11.36 9.23
C VAL A 49 -4.09 11.38 10.55
N THR A 50 -4.16 12.56 11.16
CA THR A 50 -4.91 12.78 12.39
C THR A 50 -6.40 12.77 12.09
N LEU A 51 -7.15 11.85 12.68
CA LEU A 51 -8.60 11.98 12.84
C LEU A 51 -8.82 12.94 14.02
N SER A 52 -9.35 14.13 13.72
CA SER A 52 -9.53 15.25 14.66
C SER A 52 -9.99 14.81 16.07
N GLY A 53 -9.09 14.94 17.05
CA GLY A 53 -9.45 14.95 18.47
C GLY A 53 -8.35 14.56 19.46
N VAL A 54 -7.80 13.35 19.38
CA VAL A 54 -6.93 12.81 20.45
C VAL A 54 -5.73 12.00 19.92
N GLN A 55 -5.61 11.76 18.61
CA GLN A 55 -4.49 10.99 18.08
C GLN A 55 -3.30 11.91 17.77
N THR A 56 -2.17 11.62 18.45
CA THR A 56 -0.81 12.08 18.16
C THR A 56 -0.54 12.02 16.64
N PRO A 57 0.18 12.97 16.03
CA PRO A 57 0.30 13.00 14.58
C PRO A 57 1.09 11.80 14.08
N ALA A 58 0.47 10.91 13.31
CA ALA A 58 1.24 9.94 12.55
C ALA A 58 1.71 10.64 11.25
N LEU A 59 2.92 11.16 11.24
CA LEU A 59 3.61 11.65 10.02
C LEU A 59 4.72 10.67 9.62
N ASP A 60 4.48 9.37 9.79
CA ASP A 60 5.30 8.36 9.15
C ASP A 60 4.88 8.24 7.69
N GLN A 61 5.86 8.37 6.81
CA GLN A 61 5.69 8.19 5.37
C GLN A 61 6.53 7.02 4.90
N GLY A 62 5.85 6.01 4.35
CA GLY A 62 6.49 4.96 3.57
C GLY A 62 6.56 5.35 2.10
N ASN A 63 7.77 5.34 1.51
CA ASN A 63 7.93 5.29 0.05
C ASN A 63 7.77 3.83 -0.39
N LEU A 64 6.67 3.54 -1.07
CA LEU A 64 6.30 2.17 -1.40
C LEU A 64 6.68 1.91 -2.87
N GLY A 65 7.91 1.45 -3.04
CA GLY A 65 8.69 1.46 -4.29
C GLY A 65 8.25 0.52 -5.41
N THR A 66 6.95 0.31 -5.62
CA THR A 66 6.45 -0.56 -6.70
C THR A 66 5.39 0.15 -7.53
N LEU A 67 5.88 1.07 -8.37
CA LEU A 67 5.15 1.66 -9.49
C LEU A 67 5.75 1.16 -10.80
N ASN A 68 4.93 0.61 -11.68
CA ASN A 68 5.29 0.45 -13.08
C ASN A 68 4.76 1.66 -13.86
N PRO A 69 5.57 2.69 -14.15
CA PRO A 69 5.09 3.94 -14.75
C PRO A 69 4.59 3.75 -16.18
N GLU A 70 5.14 2.79 -16.92
CA GLU A 70 4.69 2.47 -18.29
C GLU A 70 3.30 1.84 -18.30
N LYS A 71 3.02 0.94 -17.34
CA LYS A 71 1.72 0.29 -17.20
C LYS A 71 0.74 1.07 -16.35
N ARG A 72 1.21 2.08 -15.62
CA ARG A 72 0.44 2.89 -14.66
C ARG A 72 -0.25 2.05 -13.57
N VAL A 73 0.38 0.95 -13.19
CA VAL A 73 -0.12 0.04 -12.15
C VAL A 73 0.84 0.08 -10.98
N TYR A 74 0.29 0.00 -9.77
CA TYR A 74 1.06 -0.05 -8.54
C TYR A 74 0.63 -1.23 -7.65
N ALA A 75 1.56 -1.68 -6.82
CA ALA A 75 1.25 -2.48 -5.64
C ALA A 75 2.12 -1.99 -4.47
N ILE A 76 1.56 -1.97 -3.27
CA ILE A 76 2.26 -1.56 -2.06
C ILE A 76 1.99 -2.54 -0.94
N SER A 77 2.91 -2.63 0.02
CA SER A 77 2.68 -3.32 1.29
C SER A 77 2.49 -2.28 2.39
N PHE A 78 1.59 -2.55 3.33
CA PHE A 78 1.48 -1.73 4.53
C PHE A 78 2.70 -1.94 5.43
N PRO A 79 3.00 -1.01 6.34
CA PRO A 79 4.02 -1.22 7.36
C PRO A 79 3.75 -2.51 8.15
N ASN A 80 4.80 -3.25 8.48
CA ASN A 80 4.68 -4.49 9.29
C ASN A 80 4.22 -4.22 10.73
N THR A 81 4.46 -3.00 11.23
CA THR A 81 4.13 -2.57 12.60
C THR A 81 3.41 -1.22 12.57
N PRO A 82 2.22 -1.14 11.99
CA PRO A 82 1.48 0.12 11.91
C PRO A 82 0.91 0.49 13.28
N GLU A 83 0.88 1.78 13.58
CA GLU A 83 0.16 2.31 14.74
C GLU A 83 -1.35 2.42 14.45
N ASP A 84 -2.16 2.34 15.50
CA ASP A 84 -3.61 2.57 15.39
C ASP A 84 -3.87 4.00 14.89
N GLY A 85 -4.60 4.12 13.79
CA GLY A 85 -4.84 5.42 13.18
C GLY A 85 -5.28 5.35 11.72
N ALA A 86 -5.55 6.53 11.16
CA ALA A 86 -5.87 6.68 9.75
C ALA A 86 -4.61 6.89 8.91
N TYR A 87 -4.64 6.37 7.69
CA TYR A 87 -3.56 6.46 6.72
C TYR A 87 -4.15 6.84 5.36
N GLU A 88 -3.50 7.78 4.69
CA GLU A 88 -3.85 8.26 3.37
C GLU A 88 -2.84 7.72 2.35
N LEU A 89 -3.33 6.98 1.36
CA LEU A 89 -2.57 6.50 0.21
C LEU A 89 -2.79 7.42 -0.99
N PHE A 90 -1.70 7.85 -1.62
CA PHE A 90 -1.73 8.63 -2.84
C PHE A 90 -0.42 8.49 -3.63
N ALA A 91 -0.44 8.90 -4.89
CA ALA A 91 0.74 9.10 -5.70
C ALA A 91 1.08 10.60 -5.77
N TYR A 92 2.36 10.94 -5.87
CA TYR A 92 2.82 12.33 -6.00
C TYR A 92 3.98 12.45 -6.98
N VAL A 93 4.17 13.66 -7.49
CA VAL A 93 5.32 14.04 -8.33
C VAL A 93 6.43 14.51 -7.39
N ASP A 94 7.53 13.74 -7.32
CA ASP A 94 8.72 14.10 -6.55
C ASP A 94 9.41 15.30 -7.23
N GLY A 95 9.36 16.45 -6.56
CA GLY A 95 9.90 17.71 -7.05
C GLY A 95 11.42 17.82 -6.96
N GLU A 96 12.09 16.97 -6.18
CA GLU A 96 13.53 17.05 -5.90
C GLU A 96 14.27 15.78 -6.33
N THR A 97 14.52 15.64 -7.64
CA THR A 97 15.49 14.72 -8.29
C THR A 97 15.79 13.42 -7.53
N GLY A 98 14.76 12.74 -7.05
CA GLY A 98 14.90 11.43 -6.43
C GLY A 98 15.53 11.37 -5.03
N THR A 99 15.91 12.50 -4.43
CA THR A 99 16.62 12.53 -3.12
C THR A 99 15.67 12.54 -1.94
N LYS A 100 14.46 13.07 -2.15
CA LYS A 100 13.42 13.12 -1.14
C LYS A 100 12.50 11.91 -1.29
N LEU A 101 12.54 10.99 -0.32
CA LEU A 101 11.65 9.82 -0.27
C LEU A 101 10.34 10.13 0.46
N ARG A 102 9.95 11.41 0.52
CA ARG A 102 8.77 11.89 1.24
C ARG A 102 8.07 13.02 0.49
N TYR A 103 6.77 13.12 0.71
CA TYR A 103 5.86 14.06 0.10
C TYR A 103 5.91 15.39 0.85
N ASP A 104 5.93 16.49 0.10
CA ASP A 104 5.72 17.84 0.61
C ASP A 104 4.36 18.41 0.20
N SER A 105 3.79 19.27 1.04
CA SER A 105 2.50 19.92 0.80
C SER A 105 2.44 20.80 -0.46
N GLY A 106 3.56 21.06 -1.13
CA GLY A 106 3.61 21.78 -2.41
C GLY A 106 3.66 20.88 -3.65
N GLU A 107 3.87 19.58 -3.48
CA GLU A 107 3.97 18.64 -4.59
C GLU A 107 2.58 18.27 -5.11
N GLN A 108 2.49 18.12 -6.44
CA GLN A 108 1.28 17.66 -7.08
C GLN A 108 1.03 16.20 -6.69
N LYS A 109 -0.18 15.90 -6.20
CA LYS A 109 -0.60 14.54 -5.84
C LYS A 109 -1.93 14.17 -6.49
N THR A 110 -2.17 12.88 -6.63
CA THR A 110 -3.48 12.34 -7.00
C THR A 110 -4.50 12.59 -5.90
N GLY A 111 -5.79 12.39 -6.23
CA GLY A 111 -6.78 12.03 -5.22
C GLY A 111 -6.33 10.81 -4.40
N SER A 112 -6.82 10.71 -3.18
CA SER A 112 -6.32 9.74 -2.21
C SER A 112 -7.34 8.68 -1.80
N ARG A 113 -6.85 7.67 -1.09
CA ARG A 113 -7.63 6.60 -0.48
C ARG A 113 -7.29 6.49 0.99
N THR A 114 -8.32 6.43 1.83
CA THR A 114 -8.15 6.38 3.28
C THR A 114 -8.28 4.96 3.77
N PHE A 115 -7.34 4.55 4.58
CA PHE A 115 -7.36 3.31 5.34
C PHE A 115 -7.32 3.64 6.83
N VAL A 116 -7.91 2.78 7.65
CA VAL A 116 -7.76 2.86 9.10
C VAL A 116 -7.22 1.53 9.60
N TYR A 117 -6.17 1.59 10.40
CA TYR A 117 -5.66 0.46 11.14
C TYR A 117 -6.13 0.55 12.59
N SER A 118 -6.62 -0.57 13.12
CA SER A 118 -6.78 -0.75 14.56
C SER A 118 -6.30 -2.13 14.96
N LYS A 119 -5.28 -2.21 15.82
CA LYS A 119 -4.67 -3.47 16.27
C LYS A 119 -5.68 -4.37 16.95
N SER A 120 -6.56 -3.80 17.78
CA SER A 120 -7.52 -4.55 18.61
C SER A 120 -8.98 -4.38 18.19
N GLY A 121 -9.24 -3.55 17.17
CA GLY A 121 -10.59 -3.04 16.85
C GLY A 121 -11.11 -2.05 17.90
N LEU A 122 -12.26 -1.44 17.62
CA LEU A 122 -12.92 -0.46 18.48
C LEU A 122 -14.31 -0.93 18.91
N ASN A 123 -14.70 -0.63 20.15
CA ASN A 123 -16.03 -0.88 20.73
C ASN A 123 -16.61 -2.26 20.39
N LYS A 124 -17.68 -2.31 19.58
CA LYS A 124 -18.38 -3.55 19.20
C LYS A 124 -17.61 -4.41 18.20
N LYS A 125 -16.63 -3.84 17.49
CA LYS A 125 -15.76 -4.52 16.52
C LYS A 125 -16.51 -5.20 15.37
N ASP A 126 -17.66 -4.67 14.99
CA ASP A 126 -18.51 -5.22 13.92
C ASP A 126 -18.29 -4.51 12.57
N GLY A 127 -17.55 -3.39 12.56
CA GLY A 127 -17.29 -2.58 11.38
C GLY A 127 -18.47 -1.72 10.94
N SER A 128 -19.46 -1.50 11.80
CA SER A 128 -20.66 -0.72 11.47
C SER A 128 -20.36 0.77 11.21
N ASP A 129 -19.36 1.33 11.91
CA ASP A 129 -18.91 2.71 11.76
C ASP A 129 -17.45 2.87 12.24
N ILE A 130 -16.91 4.09 12.14
CA ILE A 130 -15.54 4.42 12.55
C ILE A 130 -15.28 4.24 14.05
N LEU A 131 -16.32 4.17 14.90
CA LEU A 131 -16.20 3.90 16.32
C LEU A 131 -16.30 2.41 16.64
N ASN A 132 -16.76 1.57 15.70
CA ASN A 132 -16.96 0.13 15.88
C ASN A 132 -16.06 -0.73 14.98
N LEU A 133 -14.86 -0.24 14.65
CA LEU A 133 -13.94 -0.89 13.71
C LEU A 133 -13.54 -2.32 14.10
N LYS A 134 -13.43 -3.19 13.08
CA LYS A 134 -12.81 -4.51 13.21
C LYS A 134 -11.30 -4.38 13.42
N PRO A 135 -10.64 -5.36 14.07
CA PRO A 135 -9.18 -5.45 14.09
C PRO A 135 -8.59 -5.49 12.67
N GLY A 136 -7.38 -4.94 12.52
CA GLY A 136 -6.63 -4.89 11.27
C GLY A 136 -6.92 -3.66 10.41
N TRP A 137 -6.58 -3.77 9.13
CA TRP A 137 -6.75 -2.71 8.13
C TRP A 137 -8.17 -2.68 7.59
N THR A 138 -8.72 -1.47 7.45
CA THR A 138 -10.04 -1.22 6.87
C THR A 138 -9.95 -0.13 5.83
N LEU A 139 -10.49 -0.36 4.63
CA LEU A 139 -10.66 0.67 3.61
C LEU A 139 -11.87 1.54 3.96
N MET A 140 -11.71 2.86 3.91
CA MET A 140 -12.79 3.80 4.22
C MET A 140 -13.39 4.40 2.95
N SER A 141 -14.71 4.59 2.95
CA SER A 141 -15.43 5.42 1.99
C SER A 141 -16.00 6.64 2.73
N GLY A 142 -15.23 7.72 2.76
CA GLY A 142 -15.50 8.84 3.67
C GLY A 142 -15.37 8.37 5.13
N VAL A 143 -16.46 8.46 5.89
CA VAL A 143 -16.53 8.01 7.30
C VAL A 143 -17.06 6.57 7.45
N THR A 144 -17.49 5.96 6.35
CA THR A 144 -18.09 4.62 6.37
C THR A 144 -17.00 3.56 6.20
N PRO A 145 -16.86 2.61 7.14
CA PRO A 145 -15.99 1.46 6.96
C PRO A 145 -16.44 0.59 5.79
N GLY A 146 -15.52 0.27 4.90
CA GLY A 146 -15.73 -0.63 3.77
C GLY A 146 -15.14 -2.02 4.04
N LYS A 147 -14.39 -2.53 3.05
CA LYS A 147 -13.68 -3.81 3.18
C LYS A 147 -12.71 -3.77 4.37
N ASN A 148 -12.66 -4.87 5.13
CA ASN A 148 -11.67 -5.11 6.18
C ASN A 148 -10.77 -6.29 5.77
N GLY A 149 -9.48 -6.17 6.03
CA GLY A 149 -8.46 -7.16 5.68
C GLY A 149 -7.84 -6.96 4.28
N THR A 150 -6.54 -7.26 4.18
CA THR A 150 -5.77 -7.26 2.94
C THR A 150 -5.93 -8.59 2.18
N PRO A 151 -5.71 -8.64 0.86
CA PRO A 151 -5.31 -7.54 -0.02
C PRO A 151 -6.50 -6.65 -0.44
N PHE A 152 -6.24 -5.36 -0.65
CA PHE A 152 -7.15 -4.39 -1.25
C PHE A 152 -6.81 -4.22 -2.73
N THR A 153 -7.61 -4.79 -3.61
CA THR A 153 -7.40 -4.74 -5.07
C THR A 153 -8.31 -3.72 -5.72
N SER A 154 -7.95 -3.27 -6.92
CA SER A 154 -8.71 -2.28 -7.70
C SER A 154 -8.87 -0.93 -7.00
N ILE A 155 -7.83 -0.53 -6.26
CA ILE A 155 -7.77 0.76 -5.57
C ILE A 155 -7.21 1.80 -6.54
N ASP A 156 -8.05 2.31 -7.43
CA ASP A 156 -7.57 3.28 -8.43
C ASP A 156 -7.37 4.67 -7.80
N LEU A 157 -6.26 5.32 -8.18
CA LEU A 157 -5.92 6.70 -7.88
C LEU A 157 -6.09 7.55 -9.15
N ASN A 158 -6.46 8.82 -9.01
CA ASN A 158 -6.71 9.70 -10.16
C ASN A 158 -5.93 10.99 -9.98
N TRP A 159 -5.19 11.42 -11.02
CA TRP A 159 -4.59 12.75 -11.09
C TRP A 159 -5.64 13.86 -11.10
#